data_AF-A0A7L2ZWJ8-F1
#
_entry.id   AF-A0A7L2ZWJ8-F1
#
_cell.length_a   1.000
_cell.length_b   1.000
_cell.length_c   1.000
_cell.angle_alpha   90.00
_cell.angle_beta   90.00
_cell.angle_gamma   90.00
#
_symmetry.space_group_name_H-M   'P 1'
#
loop_
_entity.id
_entity.type
_entity.pdbx_description
1 polymer ?
#
loop_
_entity_poly.entity_id
_entity_poly.type
_entity_poly.pdbx_seq_one_letter_code
_entity_poly.pdbx_strand_id
1 'polypeptide(L)'
;DQELFPEYKCSVDQLMERAGLSCATAIAKAYPPSSFTTSQPAVLVVCGPGNNGGDGLVCARHLKMFGYQPTVYYPKRPSKPLFEGLTTQCEKMDIPFLPEFPAEAAFIDELYGLVVDAIFGFSFAGAVREPFGSILSTLQRLTVPVASIDIPSG
;
A
#
# COMPACT_ATOMS: atom_id res chain seq x y z
N ASP A 1 12.33 10.05 12.76
CA ASP A 1 11.03 10.62 13.18
C ASP A 1 11.11 11.60 14.35
N GLN A 2 11.72 11.21 15.48
CA GLN A 2 11.73 12.05 16.70
C GLN A 2 12.42 13.41 16.54
N GLU A 3 13.36 13.57 15.60
CA GLU A 3 13.97 14.88 15.30
C GLU A 3 13.31 15.56 14.08
N LEU A 4 12.99 14.78 13.03
CA LEU A 4 12.50 15.31 11.75
C LEU A 4 11.22 16.15 11.90
N PHE A 5 10.27 15.72 12.73
CA PHE A 5 9.01 16.44 12.92
C PHE A 5 9.15 17.64 13.87
N PRO A 6 9.65 17.49 15.11
CA PRO A 6 9.68 18.60 16.06
C PRO A 6 10.88 19.55 15.86
N GLU A 7 12.05 19.09 15.42
CA GLU A 7 13.25 19.93 15.31
C GLU A 7 13.40 20.50 13.90
N TYR A 8 13.36 19.63 12.88
CA TYR A 8 13.53 20.04 11.48
C TYR A 8 12.23 20.55 10.83
N LYS A 9 11.10 20.47 11.55
CA LYS A 9 9.79 20.96 11.14
C LYS A 9 9.31 20.39 9.79
N CYS A 10 9.79 19.21 9.41
CA CYS A 10 9.21 18.49 8.29
C CYS A 10 7.78 18.08 8.68
N SER A 11 6.82 18.30 7.80
CA SER A 11 5.46 17.83 8.04
C SER A 11 5.30 16.36 7.62
N VAL A 12 4.34 15.68 8.23
CA VAL A 12 4.10 14.23 7.99
C VAL A 12 3.76 13.98 6.52
N ASP A 13 2.91 14.81 5.93
CA ASP A 13 2.52 14.74 4.51
C ASP A 13 3.72 14.89 3.56
N GLN A 14 4.67 15.79 3.86
CA GLN A 14 5.88 15.96 3.06
C GLN A 14 6.76 14.70 3.05
N LEU A 15 7.00 14.11 4.22
CA LEU A 15 7.82 12.90 4.31
C LEU A 15 7.10 11.68 3.72
N MET A 16 5.81 11.55 3.98
CA MET A 16 4.94 10.50 3.43
C MET A 16 4.87 10.55 1.90
N GLU A 17 4.78 11.75 1.30
CA GLU A 17 4.79 11.92 -0.16
C GLU A 17 6.10 11.37 -0.76
N ARG A 18 7.24 11.65 -0.11
CA ARG A 18 8.54 11.16 -0.54
C ARG A 18 8.70 9.67 -0.32
N ALA A 19 8.23 9.15 0.82
CA ALA A 19 8.28 7.74 1.15
C ALA A 19 7.47 6.90 0.16
N GLY A 20 6.20 7.25 -0.07
CA GLY A 20 5.34 6.54 -1.03
C GLY A 20 5.83 6.65 -2.49
N LEU A 21 6.36 7.81 -2.91
CA LEU A 21 7.03 7.94 -4.21
C LEU A 21 8.24 7.00 -4.33
N SER A 22 9.06 6.92 -3.28
CA SER A 22 10.21 6.01 -3.25
C SER A 22 9.77 4.56 -3.34
N CYS A 23 8.68 4.18 -2.66
CA CYS A 23 8.10 2.84 -2.73
C CYS A 23 7.65 2.49 -4.15
N ALA A 24 6.86 3.37 -4.78
CA ALA A 24 6.42 3.19 -6.16
C ALA A 24 7.61 3.11 -7.14
N THR A 25 8.65 3.91 -6.90
CA THR A 25 9.87 3.90 -7.72
C THR A 25 10.65 2.60 -7.57
N ALA A 26 10.77 2.07 -6.34
CA ALA A 26 11.44 0.81 -6.07
C ALA A 26 10.69 -0.37 -6.72
N ILE A 27 9.36 -0.40 -6.57
CA ILE A 27 8.49 -1.37 -7.24
C ILE A 27 8.69 -1.30 -8.74
N ALA A 28 8.65 -0.11 -9.34
CA ALA A 28 8.78 0.03 -10.77
C ALA A 28 10.15 -0.36 -11.34
N LYS A 29 11.19 -0.33 -10.50
CA LYS A 29 12.53 -0.83 -10.86
C LYS A 29 12.64 -2.35 -10.74
N ALA A 30 12.08 -2.92 -9.66
CA ALA A 30 12.16 -4.35 -9.40
C ALA A 30 11.22 -5.17 -10.30
N TYR A 31 10.05 -4.61 -10.60
CA TYR A 31 8.99 -5.23 -11.39
C TYR A 31 8.53 -4.25 -12.47
N PRO A 32 9.35 -3.96 -13.50
CA PRO A 32 8.97 -2.99 -14.53
C PRO A 32 7.71 -3.42 -15.29
N PRO A 33 6.88 -2.51 -15.84
CA PRO A 33 5.63 -2.91 -16.51
C PRO A 33 5.84 -3.91 -17.66
N SER A 34 6.99 -3.84 -18.32
CA SER A 34 7.39 -4.77 -19.40
C SER A 34 7.71 -6.20 -18.93
N SER A 35 7.89 -6.45 -17.63
CA SER A 35 8.09 -7.80 -17.10
C SER A 35 6.79 -8.56 -16.86
N PHE A 36 5.64 -7.89 -16.95
CA PHE A 36 4.32 -8.52 -16.81
C PHE A 36 3.75 -8.93 -18.16
N THR A 37 2.83 -9.89 -18.14
CA THR A 37 2.14 -10.37 -19.35
C THR A 37 1.14 -9.36 -19.90
N THR A 38 0.63 -8.46 -19.05
CA THR A 38 -0.31 -7.40 -19.42
C THR A 38 0.42 -6.06 -19.60
N SER A 39 -0.10 -5.21 -20.49
CA SER A 39 0.46 -3.86 -20.73
C SER A 39 0.29 -2.91 -19.54
N GLN A 40 -0.66 -3.20 -18.64
CA GLN A 40 -0.85 -2.50 -17.38
C GLN A 40 -0.94 -3.56 -16.28
N PRO A 41 0.14 -3.78 -15.51
CA PRO A 41 0.13 -4.76 -14.44
C PRO A 41 -0.81 -4.35 -13.32
N ALA A 42 -1.71 -5.27 -12.95
CA ALA A 42 -2.62 -5.09 -11.83
C ALA A 42 -1.86 -5.25 -10.51
N VAL A 43 -2.04 -4.29 -9.59
CA VAL A 43 -1.36 -4.26 -8.28
C VAL A 43 -2.39 -4.11 -7.17
N LEU A 44 -2.40 -5.01 -6.19
CA LEU A 44 -3.21 -4.84 -4.99
C LEU A 44 -2.39 -4.14 -3.91
N VAL A 45 -2.84 -2.98 -3.44
CA VAL A 45 -2.21 -2.25 -2.33
C VAL A 45 -3.04 -2.39 -1.07
N VAL A 46 -2.48 -3.04 -0.05
CA VAL A 46 -3.17 -3.35 1.20
C VAL A 46 -2.72 -2.37 2.29
N CYS A 47 -3.58 -1.41 2.62
CA CYS A 47 -3.26 -0.32 3.54
C CYS A 47 -3.75 -0.62 4.97
N GLY A 48 -2.86 -0.42 5.95
CA GLY A 48 -3.20 -0.51 7.37
C GLY A 48 -3.60 0.83 7.99
N PRO A 49 -3.91 0.87 9.29
CA PRO A 49 -4.62 1.99 9.93
C PRO A 49 -3.71 3.15 10.34
N GLY A 50 -2.48 3.22 9.84
CA GLY A 50 -1.46 4.15 10.33
C GLY A 50 -0.68 4.81 9.20
N ASN A 51 0.49 5.36 9.54
CA ASN A 51 1.35 6.05 8.58
C ASN A 51 1.76 5.12 7.41
N ASN A 52 2.05 3.84 7.69
CA ASN A 52 2.40 2.88 6.62
C ASN A 52 1.28 2.72 5.59
N GLY A 53 0.01 2.75 6.03
CA GLY A 53 -1.13 2.76 5.12
C GLY A 53 -1.24 4.04 4.30
N GLY A 54 -0.84 5.18 4.87
CA GLY A 54 -0.69 6.44 4.14
C GLY A 54 0.41 6.37 3.06
N ASP A 55 1.56 5.79 3.39
CA ASP A 55 2.64 5.52 2.43
C ASP A 55 2.14 4.61 1.29
N GLY A 56 1.31 3.61 1.61
CA GLY A 56 0.62 2.77 0.64
C GLY A 56 -0.31 3.54 -0.30
N LEU A 57 -1.11 4.49 0.21
CA LEU A 57 -1.97 5.34 -0.63
C LEU A 57 -1.16 6.22 -1.59
N VAL A 58 -0.09 6.85 -1.09
CA VAL A 58 0.83 7.62 -1.93
C VAL A 58 1.50 6.72 -2.97
N CYS A 59 1.95 5.54 -2.57
CA CYS A 59 2.54 4.54 -3.46
C CYS A 59 1.55 4.13 -4.57
N ALA A 60 0.29 3.82 -4.23
CA ALA A 60 -0.75 3.49 -5.19
C ALA A 60 -0.94 4.61 -6.23
N ARG A 61 -1.01 5.86 -5.78
CA ARG A 61 -1.13 7.03 -6.66
C ARG A 61 0.03 7.13 -7.66
N HIS A 62 1.28 7.00 -7.19
CA HIS A 62 2.44 7.07 -8.07
C HIS A 62 2.55 5.87 -9.00
N LEU A 63 2.20 4.67 -8.54
CA LEU A 63 2.12 3.48 -9.39
C LEU A 63 1.13 3.68 -10.55
N LYS A 64 -0.02 4.31 -10.32
CA LYS A 64 -0.96 4.69 -11.40
C LYS A 64 -0.27 5.58 -12.44
N MET A 65 0.50 6.58 -12.01
CA MET A 65 1.25 7.47 -12.92
C MET A 65 2.39 6.75 -13.66
N PHE A 66 2.92 5.66 -13.09
CA PHE A 66 3.98 4.84 -13.68
C PHE A 66 3.45 3.74 -14.62
N GLY A 67 2.14 3.71 -14.90
CA GLY A 67 1.54 2.78 -15.86
C GLY A 67 1.05 1.46 -15.26
N TYR A 68 0.98 1.35 -13.94
CA TYR A 68 0.35 0.22 -13.25
C TYR A 68 -1.16 0.44 -13.12
N GLN A 69 -1.89 -0.64 -12.84
CA GLN A 69 -3.31 -0.61 -12.51
C GLN A 69 -3.51 -0.97 -11.03
N PRO A 70 -3.30 -0.02 -10.10
CA PRO A 70 -3.47 -0.26 -8.68
C PRO A 70 -4.94 -0.39 -8.30
N THR A 71 -5.20 -1.27 -7.34
CA THR A 71 -6.45 -1.40 -6.59
C THR A 71 -6.09 -1.34 -5.10
N VAL A 72 -6.84 -0.58 -4.31
CA VAL A 72 -6.55 -0.41 -2.88
C VAL A 72 -7.54 -1.22 -2.03
N TYR A 73 -7.04 -1.92 -1.02
CA TYR A 73 -7.86 -2.39 0.09
C TYR A 73 -7.47 -1.64 1.36
N TYR A 74 -8.42 -0.90 1.95
CA TYR A 74 -8.16 -0.04 3.11
C TYR A 74 -9.29 -0.15 4.15
N PRO A 75 -9.28 -1.22 4.98
CA PRO A 75 -10.41 -1.60 5.83
C PRO A 75 -10.58 -0.74 7.09
N LYS A 76 -9.51 -0.08 7.54
CA LYS A 76 -9.51 0.74 8.77
C LYS A 76 -8.89 2.09 8.46
N ARG A 77 -9.74 3.05 8.12
CA ARG A 77 -9.34 4.42 7.73
C ARG A 77 -9.40 5.34 8.95
N PRO A 78 -8.29 5.93 9.42
CA PRO A 78 -8.33 6.93 10.47
C PRO A 78 -9.09 8.16 9.98
N SER A 79 -10.03 8.66 10.77
CA SER A 79 -10.68 9.95 10.49
C SER A 79 -9.75 11.09 10.86
N LYS A 80 -8.81 11.37 9.96
CA LYS A 80 -7.91 12.53 10.01
C LYS A 80 -7.82 13.11 8.59
N PRO A 81 -7.75 14.45 8.46
CA PRO A 81 -7.74 15.12 7.16
C PRO A 81 -6.66 14.61 6.20
N LEU A 82 -5.49 14.22 6.72
CA LEU A 82 -4.40 13.66 5.91
C LEU A 82 -4.84 12.39 5.15
N PHE A 83 -5.40 11.40 5.84
CA PHE A 83 -5.77 10.12 5.23
C PHE A 83 -7.04 10.23 4.37
N GLU A 84 -7.98 11.11 4.75
CA GLU A 84 -9.14 11.45 3.94
C GLU A 84 -8.71 12.10 2.62
N GLY A 85 -7.77 13.06 2.68
CA GLY A 85 -7.19 13.69 1.50
C GLY A 85 -6.47 12.70 0.58
N LEU A 86 -5.65 11.80 1.13
CA LEU A 86 -4.98 10.74 0.35
C LEU A 86 -5.98 9.78 -0.30
N THR A 87 -7.05 9.42 0.41
CA THR A 87 -8.13 8.59 -0.13
C THR A 87 -8.80 9.30 -1.30
N THR A 88 -9.20 10.57 -1.13
CA THR A 88 -9.80 11.37 -2.21
C THR A 88 -8.87 11.51 -3.41
N GLN A 89 -7.56 11.69 -3.21
CA GLN A 89 -6.60 11.74 -4.32
C GLN A 89 -6.57 10.45 -5.12
N CYS A 90 -6.59 9.28 -4.47
CA CYS A 90 -6.64 7.99 -5.14
C CYS A 90 -7.95 7.82 -5.92
N GLU A 91 -9.09 8.14 -5.30
CA GLU A 91 -10.41 8.08 -5.94
C GLU A 91 -10.49 9.01 -7.16
N LYS A 92 -9.94 10.23 -7.09
CA LYS A 92 -9.87 11.18 -8.20
C LYS A 92 -8.95 10.76 -9.34
N MET A 93 -8.13 9.74 -9.12
CA MET A 93 -7.26 9.11 -10.12
C MET A 93 -7.81 7.77 -10.62
N ASP A 94 -9.10 7.51 -10.37
CA ASP A 94 -9.78 6.27 -10.77
C ASP A 94 -9.05 5.02 -10.27
N ILE A 95 -8.56 5.08 -9.02
CA ILE A 95 -8.01 3.94 -8.30
C ILE A 95 -9.14 3.32 -7.48
N PRO A 96 -9.60 2.10 -7.80
CA PRO A 96 -10.70 1.47 -7.09
C PRO A 96 -10.30 1.07 -5.67
N PHE A 97 -11.25 1.19 -4.75
CA PHE A 97 -11.14 0.66 -3.39
C PHE A 97 -12.02 -0.58 -3.25
N LEU A 98 -11.42 -1.71 -2.87
CA LEU A 98 -12.18 -2.93 -2.61
C LEU A 98 -13.01 -2.77 -1.32
N PRO A 99 -14.29 -3.15 -1.33
CA PRO A 99 -15.11 -3.16 -0.13
C PRO A 99 -14.71 -4.29 0.83
N GLU A 100 -14.21 -5.40 0.29
CA GLU A 100 -13.87 -6.62 1.01
C GLU A 100 -12.54 -7.19 0.51
N PHE A 101 -11.82 -7.90 1.39
CA PHE A 101 -10.58 -8.55 1.04
C PHE A 101 -10.86 -9.94 0.44
N PRO A 102 -10.28 -10.31 -0.70
CA PRO A 102 -10.40 -11.67 -1.21
C PRO A 102 -9.80 -12.67 -0.22
N ALA A 103 -10.63 -13.56 0.33
CA ALA A 103 -10.18 -14.49 1.37
C ALA A 103 -9.24 -15.58 0.82
N GLU A 104 -9.42 -15.96 -0.45
CA GLU A 104 -8.63 -17.02 -1.09
C GLU A 104 -7.46 -16.43 -1.87
N ALA A 105 -6.25 -16.92 -1.59
CA ALA A 105 -5.02 -16.47 -2.24
C ALA A 105 -5.05 -16.66 -3.76
N ALA A 106 -5.68 -17.74 -4.24
CA ALA A 106 -5.80 -18.03 -5.67
C ALA A 106 -6.51 -16.92 -6.45
N PHE A 107 -7.54 -16.28 -5.88
CA PHE A 107 -8.20 -15.14 -6.53
C PHE A 107 -7.27 -13.92 -6.63
N ILE A 108 -6.42 -13.71 -5.63
CA ILE A 108 -5.45 -12.61 -5.66
C ILE A 108 -4.38 -12.90 -6.71
N ASP A 109 -3.85 -14.12 -6.73
CA ASP A 109 -2.84 -14.57 -7.70
C ASP A 109 -3.34 -14.49 -9.16
N GLU A 110 -4.63 -14.75 -9.39
CA GLU A 110 -5.25 -14.63 -10.72
C GLU A 110 -5.43 -13.17 -11.15
N LEU A 111 -5.83 -12.29 -10.24
CA LEU A 111 -6.22 -10.91 -10.55
C LEU A 111 -5.07 -9.91 -10.52
N TYR A 112 -4.03 -10.15 -9.72
CA TYR A 112 -2.96 -9.20 -9.46
C TYR A 112 -1.60 -9.81 -9.75
N GLY A 113 -0.73 -9.07 -10.43
CA GLY A 113 0.65 -9.49 -10.67
C GLY A 113 1.60 -9.17 -9.51
N LEU A 114 1.19 -8.30 -8.59
CA LEU A 114 1.97 -7.86 -7.44
C LEU A 114 1.03 -7.43 -6.31
N VAL A 115 1.42 -7.74 -5.07
CA VAL A 115 0.78 -7.18 -3.87
C VAL A 115 1.75 -6.26 -3.14
N VAL A 116 1.25 -5.10 -2.71
CA VAL A 116 1.98 -4.17 -1.84
C VAL A 116 1.42 -4.29 -0.43
N ASP A 117 2.27 -4.73 0.49
CA ASP A 117 1.99 -4.77 1.91
C ASP A 117 2.35 -3.42 2.53
N ALA A 118 1.32 -2.63 2.82
CA ALA A 118 1.40 -1.33 3.48
C ALA A 118 0.62 -1.35 4.80
N ILE A 119 0.60 -2.49 5.50
CA ILE A 119 -0.25 -2.70 6.67
C ILE A 119 0.39 -2.09 7.92
N PHE A 120 1.55 -2.60 8.34
CA PHE A 120 2.24 -2.20 9.56
C PHE A 120 3.67 -1.79 9.27
N GLY A 121 4.07 -0.62 9.75
CA GLY A 121 5.45 -0.16 9.70
C GLY A 121 6.16 -0.36 11.04
N PHE A 122 7.37 0.18 11.17
CA PHE A 122 8.25 -0.01 12.32
C PHE A 122 7.65 0.37 13.69
N SER A 123 6.67 1.28 13.72
CA SER A 123 6.04 1.74 14.97
C SER A 123 4.92 0.84 15.47
N PHE A 124 4.55 -0.20 14.72
CA PHE A 124 3.56 -1.17 15.16
C PHE A 124 4.12 -1.99 16.33
N ALA A 125 3.33 -2.06 17.41
CA ALA A 125 3.65 -2.84 18.60
C ALA A 125 2.40 -3.54 19.12
N GLY A 126 2.56 -4.79 19.53
CA GLY A 126 1.50 -5.60 20.12
C GLY A 126 0.94 -6.66 19.18
N ALA A 127 -0.17 -7.27 19.59
CA ALA A 127 -0.79 -8.35 18.84
C ALA A 127 -1.54 -7.85 17.60
N VAL A 128 -1.37 -8.53 16.48
CA VAL A 128 -2.17 -8.33 15.28
C VAL A 128 -3.63 -8.63 15.58
N ARG A 129 -4.53 -7.71 15.23
CA ARG A 129 -5.98 -7.83 15.41
C ARG A 129 -6.68 -7.93 14.07
N GLU A 130 -7.87 -8.50 14.06
CA GLU A 130 -8.72 -8.52 12.87
C GLU A 130 -9.07 -7.09 12.38
N PRO A 131 -9.17 -6.87 11.05
CA PRO A 131 -9.11 -7.90 9.99
C PRO A 131 -7.69 -8.30 9.55
N PHE A 132 -6.64 -7.71 10.15
CA PHE A 132 -5.27 -7.86 9.65
C PHE A 132 -4.68 -9.25 9.87
N GLY A 133 -5.13 -9.99 10.90
CA GLY A 133 -4.70 -11.38 11.12
C GLY A 133 -5.08 -12.29 9.94
N SER A 134 -6.35 -12.22 9.53
CA SER A 134 -6.86 -12.95 8.36
C SER A 134 -6.17 -12.52 7.06
N ILE A 135 -5.99 -11.20 6.86
CA ILE A 135 -5.31 -10.65 5.68
C ILE A 135 -3.88 -11.19 5.56
N LEU A 136 -3.07 -11.07 6.62
CA LEU A 136 -1.69 -11.54 6.63
C LEU A 136 -1.60 -13.04 6.39
N SER A 137 -2.52 -13.80 6.98
CA SER A 137 -2.61 -15.25 6.75
C SER A 137 -2.81 -15.57 5.27
N THR A 138 -3.62 -14.80 4.55
CA THR A 138 -3.80 -14.95 3.10
C THR A 138 -2.58 -14.48 2.31
N LEU A 139 -1.95 -13.35 2.69
CA LEU A 139 -0.74 -12.86 2.03
C LEU A 139 0.41 -13.88 2.07
N GLN A 140 0.56 -14.62 3.16
CA GLN A 140 1.58 -15.68 3.30
C GLN A 140 1.40 -16.86 2.33
N ARG A 141 0.21 -17.02 1.74
CA ARG A 141 -0.11 -18.11 0.81
C ARG A 141 -0.07 -17.69 -0.67
N LEU A 142 0.24 -16.43 -0.94
CA LEU A 142 0.32 -15.92 -2.32
C LEU A 142 1.51 -16.53 -3.05
N THR A 143 1.34 -16.70 -4.35
CA THR A 143 2.42 -17.08 -5.26
C THR A 143 2.97 -15.88 -6.03
N VAL A 144 2.16 -14.83 -6.17
CA VAL A 144 2.62 -13.54 -6.71
C VAL A 144 3.52 -12.81 -5.70
N PRO A 145 4.48 -12.00 -6.16
CA PRO A 145 5.38 -11.29 -5.27
C PRO A 145 4.64 -10.35 -4.33
N VAL A 146 5.19 -10.19 -3.13
CA VAL A 146 4.75 -9.22 -2.12
C VAL A 146 5.88 -8.21 -1.89
N ALA A 147 5.58 -6.92 -2.05
CA ALA A 147 6.48 -5.81 -1.74
C ALA A 147 6.01 -5.12 -0.46
N SER A 148 6.73 -5.30 0.64
CA SER A 148 6.40 -4.65 1.91
C SER A 148 7.03 -3.26 2.01
N ILE A 149 6.24 -2.28 2.44
CA ILE A 149 6.70 -0.93 2.74
C ILE A 149 7.26 -0.92 4.16
N ASP A 150 8.49 -0.41 4.29
CA ASP A 150 9.26 -0.30 5.54
C ASP A 150 9.67 -1.68 6.12
N ILE A 151 8.72 -2.45 6.65
CA ILE A 151 8.95 -3.78 7.24
C ILE A 151 7.84 -4.72 6.78
N PRO A 152 8.11 -6.02 6.50
CA PRO A 152 7.06 -7.00 6.31
C PRO A 152 6.11 -7.05 7.50
N SER A 153 4.81 -6.90 7.25
CA SER A 153 3.81 -6.78 8.30
C SER A 153 3.57 -8.11 9.03
N GLY A 154 3.66 -8.07 10.37
CA GLY A 154 3.43 -9.23 11.25
C GLY A 154 4.71 -9.93 11.68
#